data_AF-A0A4P6XP83-F1
#
_entry.id   AF-A0A4P6XP83-F1
#
_cell.length_a   1.000
_cell.length_b   1.000
_cell.length_c   1.000
_cell.angle_alpha   90.00
_cell.angle_beta   90.00
_cell.angle_gamma   90.00
#
_symmetry.space_group_name_H-M   'P 1'
#
loop_
_entity.id
_entity.type
_entity.pdbx_description
1 polymer ?
#
loop_
_entity_poly.entity_id
_entity_poly.type
_entity_poly.pdbx_seq_one_letter_code
_entity_poly.pdbx_strand_id
1 'polypeptide(L)'
;MENATHDMSSASKPSSLAEFTDSIKELTDDTIVNVRSALETSLAKLRETNDYLNHELSTSVDDSDRLLYEETVAENNGVIDSQQQKLKAVKDELQLRNLLPEEKEKEEIEEEGIFL
;
A
#
# COMPACT_ATOMS: atom_id res chain seq x y z
N MET A 1 26.23 38.65 16.24
CA MET A 1 26.39 37.96 14.94
C MET A 1 25.46 36.77 14.97
N GLU A 2 24.31 36.92 14.32
CA GLU A 2 23.41 35.83 13.99
C GLU A 2 24.11 34.86 13.05
N ASN A 3 23.91 33.57 13.25
CA ASN A 3 23.91 32.61 12.15
C ASN A 3 22.83 31.57 12.45
N ALA A 4 21.62 31.89 12.02
CA ALA A 4 20.57 30.93 11.74
C ALA A 4 20.93 30.21 10.43
N THR A 5 20.99 28.88 10.44
CA THR A 5 20.88 28.11 9.20
C THR A 5 20.11 26.81 9.45
N HIS A 6 18.89 26.83 8.91
CA HIS A 6 18.21 25.73 8.23
C HIS A 6 17.86 24.48 9.05
N ASP A 7 16.69 24.57 9.68
CA ASP A 7 15.74 23.49 9.83
C ASP A 7 15.27 23.01 8.43
N MET A 8 15.74 21.84 8.00
CA MET A 8 15.21 21.09 6.86
C MET A 8 15.13 19.60 7.21
N SER A 9 14.48 19.28 8.33
CA SER A 9 14.10 17.90 8.68
C SER A 9 12.60 17.73 8.84
N SER A 10 11.80 18.41 8.01
CA SER A 10 10.38 18.05 7.78
C SER A 10 10.24 17.02 6.65
N ALA A 11 11.15 16.04 6.59
CA ALA A 11 10.89 14.80 5.87
C ALA A 11 9.75 14.11 6.61
N SER A 12 8.59 14.04 5.95
CA SER A 12 7.34 13.39 6.37
C SER A 12 7.51 12.47 7.57
N LYS A 13 7.08 12.95 8.75
CA LYS A 13 6.70 12.02 9.82
C LYS A 13 5.80 10.97 9.19
N PRO A 14 5.92 9.68 9.57
CA PRO A 14 4.85 8.74 9.29
C PRO A 14 3.60 9.37 9.89
N SER A 15 2.69 9.86 9.05
CA SER A 15 1.39 10.33 9.53
C SER A 15 0.81 9.14 10.28
N SER A 16 0.62 9.33 11.58
CA SER A 16 0.07 8.27 12.41
C SER A 16 -1.26 7.84 11.79
N LEU A 17 -1.64 6.57 11.92
CA LEU A 17 -2.91 6.10 11.35
C LEU A 17 -4.09 6.97 11.83
N ALA A 18 -4.01 7.50 13.05
CA ALA A 18 -4.98 8.44 13.61
C ALA A 18 -5.04 9.75 12.82
N GLU A 19 -3.91 10.44 12.63
CA GLU A 19 -3.84 11.69 11.84
C GLU A 19 -4.33 11.48 10.40
N PHE A 20 -3.97 10.34 9.80
CA PHE A 20 -4.47 9.98 8.47
C PHE A 20 -5.99 9.81 8.47
N THR A 21 -6.54 9.09 9.44
CA THR A 21 -7.99 8.84 9.56
C THR A 21 -8.78 10.14 9.78
N ASP A 22 -8.24 11.09 10.52
CA ASP A 22 -8.89 12.39 10.68
C ASP A 22 -8.79 13.24 9.41
N SER A 23 -7.63 13.22 8.74
CA SER A 23 -7.42 13.97 7.50
C SER A 23 -8.37 13.53 6.38
N ILE A 24 -8.63 12.21 6.23
CA ILE A 24 -9.50 11.72 5.14
C ILE A 24 -10.95 12.18 5.27
N LYS A 25 -11.43 12.49 6.47
CA LYS A 25 -12.80 12.99 6.71
C LYS A 25 -13.02 14.37 6.08
N GLU A 26 -11.96 15.16 5.96
CA GLU A 26 -12.01 16.52 5.40
C GLU A 26 -11.86 16.55 3.87
N LEU A 27 -11.50 15.42 3.25
CA LEU A 27 -11.27 15.34 1.81
C LEU A 27 -12.58 15.25 1.02
N THR A 28 -12.52 15.70 -0.23
CA THR A 28 -13.62 15.48 -1.19
C THR A 28 -13.69 14.02 -1.63
N ASP A 29 -14.87 13.61 -2.07
CA ASP A 29 -15.16 12.25 -2.51
C ASP A 29 -14.19 11.77 -3.60
N ASP A 30 -13.98 12.58 -4.64
CA ASP A 30 -13.01 12.31 -5.72
C ASP A 30 -11.59 12.12 -5.17
N THR A 31 -11.21 12.92 -4.17
CA THR A 31 -9.88 12.81 -3.56
C THR A 31 -9.74 11.49 -2.80
N ILE A 32 -10.76 11.06 -2.06
CA ILE A 32 -10.73 9.80 -1.30
C ILE A 32 -10.66 8.60 -2.26
N VAL A 33 -11.40 8.63 -3.38
CA VAL A 33 -11.32 7.61 -4.43
C VAL A 33 -9.93 7.54 -5.05
N ASN A 34 -9.30 8.70 -5.29
CA ASN A 34 -7.94 8.76 -5.81
C ASN A 34 -6.92 8.22 -4.79
N VAL A 35 -7.08 8.55 -3.50
CA VAL A 35 -6.24 8.02 -2.42
C VAL A 35 -6.38 6.49 -2.32
N ARG A 36 -7.59 5.94 -2.44
CA ARG A 36 -7.81 4.48 -2.50
C ARG A 36 -6.99 3.85 -3.63
N SER A 37 -7.14 4.38 -4.83
CA SER A 37 -6.48 3.85 -6.03
C SER A 37 -4.95 3.93 -5.93
N ALA A 38 -4.43 5.02 -5.34
CA ALA A 38 -3.01 5.19 -5.09
C ALA A 38 -2.48 4.17 -4.06
N LEU A 39 -3.21 3.93 -2.97
CA LEU A 39 -2.86 2.93 -1.96
C LEU A 39 -2.90 1.51 -2.53
N GLU A 40 -3.91 1.16 -3.32
CA GLU A 40 -4.00 -0.14 -3.99
C GLU A 40 -2.85 -0.37 -4.97
N THR A 41 -2.50 0.64 -5.77
CA THR A 41 -1.35 0.58 -6.68
C THR A 41 -0.04 0.41 -5.94
N SER A 42 0.14 1.16 -4.84
CA SER A 42 1.35 1.08 -4.02
C SER A 42 1.48 -0.30 -3.36
N LEU A 43 0.40 -0.84 -2.82
CA LEU A 43 0.37 -2.20 -2.26
C LEU A 43 0.70 -3.26 -3.30
N ALA A 44 0.18 -3.13 -4.52
CA ALA A 44 0.49 -4.06 -5.61
C ALA A 44 2.00 -4.07 -5.93
N LYS A 45 2.62 -2.89 -6.03
CA LYS A 45 4.07 -2.76 -6.30
C LYS A 45 4.94 -3.31 -5.17
N LEU A 46 4.55 -3.06 -3.91
CA LEU A 46 5.27 -3.60 -2.76
C LEU A 46 5.21 -5.13 -2.72
N ARG A 47 4.04 -5.71 -3.04
CA ARG A 47 3.87 -7.16 -3.16
C ARG A 47 4.70 -7.74 -4.30
N GLU A 48 4.64 -7.14 -5.49
CA GLU A 48 5.47 -7.55 -6.63
C GLU A 48 6.97 -7.51 -6.31
N THR A 49 7.41 -6.45 -5.61
CA THR A 49 8.81 -6.33 -5.15
C THR A 49 9.17 -7.44 -4.16
N ASN A 50 8.29 -7.74 -3.20
CA ASN A 50 8.53 -8.82 -2.25
C ASN A 50 8.52 -10.19 -2.93
N ASP A 51 7.64 -10.43 -3.90
CA ASP A 51 7.61 -11.67 -4.65
C ASP A 51 8.92 -11.87 -5.44
N TYR A 52 9.42 -10.80 -6.08
CA TYR A 52 10.72 -10.81 -6.73
C TYR A 52 11.87 -11.10 -5.75
N LEU A 53 11.94 -10.39 -4.62
CA LEU A 53 12.99 -10.59 -3.61
C LEU A 53 12.95 -11.99 -2.99
N ASN A 54 11.75 -12.53 -2.74
CA ASN A 54 11.59 -13.90 -2.25
C ASN A 54 12.03 -14.93 -3.30
N HIS A 55 11.82 -14.65 -4.59
CA HIS A 55 12.38 -15.48 -5.65
C HIS A 55 13.91 -15.47 -5.63
N GLU A 56 14.53 -14.29 -5.56
CA GLU A 56 15.99 -14.15 -5.46
C GLU A 56 16.57 -14.82 -4.20
N LEU A 57 15.85 -14.78 -3.07
CA LEU A 57 16.22 -15.51 -1.84
C LEU A 57 16.21 -17.04 -2.01
N SER A 58 15.36 -17.56 -2.89
CA SER A 58 15.27 -19.00 -3.15
C SER A 58 16.40 -19.51 -4.06
N THR A 59 16.99 -18.61 -4.86
CA THR A 59 18.01 -18.94 -5.87
C THR A 59 19.41 -18.49 -5.47
N SER A 60 19.54 -17.49 -4.59
CA SER A 60 20.83 -16.94 -4.17
C SER A 60 21.57 -17.89 -3.22
N VAL A 61 22.87 -18.05 -3.50
CA VAL A 61 23.85 -18.81 -2.70
C VAL A 61 24.81 -17.91 -1.93
N ASP A 62 24.72 -16.58 -2.11
CA ASP A 62 25.55 -15.61 -1.40
C ASP A 62 24.82 -15.13 -0.13
N ASP A 63 25.40 -15.40 1.04
CA ASP A 63 24.80 -15.07 2.33
C ASP A 63 24.62 -13.55 2.54
N SER A 64 25.46 -12.71 1.93
CA SER A 64 25.36 -11.26 2.07
C SER A 64 24.17 -10.70 1.27
N ASP A 65 23.99 -11.17 0.03
CA ASP A 65 22.84 -10.80 -0.80
C ASP A 65 21.54 -11.28 -0.17
N ARG A 66 21.54 -12.49 0.40
CA ARG A 66 20.38 -13.03 1.14
C ARG A 66 19.99 -12.15 2.31
N LEU A 67 20.95 -11.76 3.16
CA LEU A 67 20.67 -10.88 4.30
C LEU A 67 20.05 -9.55 3.85
N LEU A 68 20.58 -8.94 2.80
CA LEU A 68 20.04 -7.69 2.27
C LEU A 68 18.60 -7.84 1.76
N TYR A 69 18.30 -8.94 1.05
CA TYR A 69 16.95 -9.21 0.58
C TYR A 69 15.98 -9.50 1.73
N GLU A 70 16.40 -10.25 2.75
CA GLU A 70 15.59 -10.50 3.95
C GLU A 70 15.25 -9.21 4.69
N GLU A 71 16.23 -8.31 4.89
CA GLU A 71 16.02 -6.99 5.49
C GLU A 71 15.05 -6.15 4.68
N THR A 72 15.21 -6.13 3.35
CA THR A 72 14.34 -5.36 2.45
C THR A 72 12.90 -5.89 2.46
N VAL A 73 12.71 -7.21 2.44
CA VAL A 73 11.38 -7.82 2.54
C VAL A 73 10.72 -7.49 3.87
N ALA A 74 11.48 -7.54 4.98
CA ALA A 74 10.98 -7.18 6.31
C ALA A 74 10.53 -5.71 6.38
N GLU A 75 11.31 -4.78 5.82
CA GLU A 75 10.94 -3.37 5.74
C GLU A 75 9.67 -3.17 4.90
N ASN A 76 9.63 -3.77 3.71
CA ASN A 76 8.47 -3.70 2.83
C ASN A 76 7.20 -4.25 3.49
N ASN A 77 7.29 -5.33 4.27
CA ASN A 77 6.16 -5.86 5.03
C ASN A 77 5.61 -4.85 6.04
N GLY A 78 6.49 -4.13 6.76
CA GLY A 78 6.06 -3.05 7.65
C GLY A 78 5.34 -1.91 6.91
N VAL A 79 5.79 -1.56 5.71
CA VAL A 79 5.11 -0.57 4.86
C VAL A 79 3.77 -1.09 4.36
N ILE A 80 3.70 -2.36 3.93
CA ILE A 80 2.46 -3.02 3.49
C ILE A 80 1.42 -2.98 4.61
N ASP A 81 1.78 -3.35 5.84
CA ASP A 81 0.87 -3.34 6.98
C ASP A 81 0.31 -1.93 7.23
N SER A 82 1.18 -0.91 7.20
CA SER A 82 0.74 0.49 7.34
C SER A 82 -0.20 0.92 6.21
N GLN A 83 0.10 0.54 4.97
CA GLN A 83 -0.75 0.89 3.81
C GLN A 83 -2.08 0.15 3.83
N GLN A 84 -2.12 -1.10 4.29
CA GLN A 84 -3.37 -1.85 4.47
C GLN A 84 -4.28 -1.20 5.52
N GLN A 85 -3.70 -0.75 6.64
CA GLN A 85 -4.47 0.00 7.66
C GLN A 85 -5.04 1.30 7.10
N LYS A 86 -4.25 2.05 6.32
CA LYS A 86 -4.71 3.27 5.64
C LYS A 86 -5.79 2.98 4.59
N LEU A 87 -5.62 1.93 3.80
CA LEU A 87 -6.60 1.50 2.82
C LEU A 87 -7.92 1.11 3.49
N LYS A 88 -7.85 0.41 4.63
CA LYS A 88 -9.03 0.09 5.42
C LYS A 88 -9.75 1.36 5.88
N ALA A 89 -9.04 2.34 6.44
CA ALA A 89 -9.65 3.60 6.87
C ALA A 89 -10.32 4.35 5.69
N VAL A 90 -9.70 4.35 4.52
CA VAL A 90 -10.27 4.93 3.30
C VAL A 90 -11.53 4.18 2.85
N LYS A 91 -11.52 2.84 2.88
CA LYS A 91 -12.70 2.03 2.54
C LYS A 91 -13.84 2.25 3.53
N ASP A 92 -13.53 2.33 4.83
CA ASP A 92 -14.52 2.61 5.88
C ASP A 92 -15.18 4.00 5.64
N GLU A 93 -14.40 5.03 5.29
CA GLU A 93 -14.91 6.37 4.98
C GLU A 93 -15.74 6.40 3.69
N LEU A 94 -15.29 5.72 2.63
CA LEU A 94 -16.08 5.58 1.40
C LEU A 94 -17.41 4.84 1.66
N GLN A 95 -17.41 3.84 2.54
CA GLN A 95 -18.63 3.14 2.94
C GLN A 95 -19.59 4.09 3.66
N LEU A 96 -19.09 4.89 4.61
CA LEU A 96 -19.87 5.88 5.34
C LEU A 96 -20.54 6.88 4.40
N ARG A 97 -19.87 7.24 3.31
CA ARG A 97 -20.38 8.16 2.27
C ARG A 97 -21.27 7.49 1.20
N ASN A 98 -21.44 6.17 1.26
CA ASN A 98 -22.10 5.36 0.22
C ASN A 98 -21.42 5.48 -1.16
N LEU A 99 -20.09 5.53 -1.18
CA LEU A 99 -19.24 5.68 -2.37
C LEU A 99 -18.35 4.47 -2.63
N LEU A 100 -18.45 3.41 -1.82
CA LEU A 100 -17.82 2.15 -2.19
C LEU A 100 -18.55 1.62 -3.44
N PRO A 101 -17.84 1.42 -4.58
CA PRO A 101 -18.43 0.70 -5.69
C PRO A 101 -18.80 -0.69 -5.17
N GLU A 102 -20.02 -1.13 -5.45
CA GLU A 102 -20.37 -2.55 -5.30
C GLU A 102 -19.29 -3.32 -6.04
N GLU A 103 -18.50 -4.12 -5.30
CA GLU A 103 -17.55 -5.03 -5.90
C GLU A 103 -18.40 -5.94 -6.80
N LYS A 104 -18.45 -5.64 -8.10
CA LYS A 104 -19.04 -6.55 -9.07
C LYS A 104 -18.22 -7.82 -8.95
N GLU A 105 -18.79 -8.79 -8.25
CA GLU A 105 -18.28 -10.14 -8.17
C GLU A 105 -17.86 -10.54 -9.58
N LYS A 106 -16.56 -10.81 -9.75
CA LYS A 106 -16.06 -11.43 -10.97
C LYS A 106 -16.58 -12.86 -10.99
N GLU A 107 -17.87 -13.03 -11.30
CA GLU A 107 -18.39 -14.27 -11.84
C GLU A 107 -17.99 -14.32 -13.32
N GLU A 108 -16.71 -14.58 -13.59
CA GLU A 108 -16.34 -15.24 -14.84
C GLU A 108 -16.64 -16.73 -14.64
N ILE A 109 -17.90 -17.07 -14.85
CA ILE A 109 -18.30 -18.45 -15.12
C ILE A 109 -17.74 -18.77 -16.52
N GLU A 110 -16.51 -19.27 -16.59
CA GLU A 110 -16.03 -20.02 -17.75
C GLU A 110 -16.66 -21.44 -17.70
N GLU A 111 -17.98 -21.52 -17.85
CA GLU A 111 -18.64 -22.71 -18.38
C GLU A 111 -19.06 -22.38 -19.81
N GLU A 112 -18.33 -22.91 -20.79
CA GLU A 112 -18.89 -23.70 -21.89
C GLU A 112 -17.80 -24.02 -22.91
N GLY A 113 -17.50 -25.31 -23.07
CA GLY A 113 -16.57 -25.77 -24.10
C GLY A 113 -16.16 -27.24 -24.06
N ILE A 114 -16.89 -28.14 -23.40
CA ILE A 114 -16.76 -29.57 -23.71
C ILE A 114 -17.56 -29.80 -24.99
N PHE A 115 -16.88 -29.80 -26.14
CA PHE A 115 -17.39 -30.49 -27.33
C PHE A 115 -16.94 -31.95 -27.26
N LEU A 116 -17.94 -32.84 -27.32
CA LEU A 116 -17.81 -34.30 -27.41
C LEU A 116 -16.95 -34.74 -28.60
#